data_AF-A0A1Y4J122-F1
#
_entry.id   AF-A0A1Y4J122-F1
#
_cell.length_a   1.000
_cell.length_b   1.000
_cell.length_c   1.000
_cell.angle_alpha   90.00
_cell.angle_beta   90.00
_cell.angle_gamma   90.00
#
_symmetry.space_group_name_H-M   'P 1'
#
loop_
_entity.id
_entity.type
_entity.pdbx_description
1 polymer ?
#
loop_
_entity_poly.entity_id
_entity_poly.type
_entity_poly.pdbx_seq_one_letter_code
_entity_poly.pdbx_strand_id
1 'polypeptide(L)' 'MQEERRTDRVAKVCDFGKEIKKRLVDLDQSQEWLIAEVAKDTGKYFDSGYLHRILRGEIATPGIVASICKILELSDDRK' A
#
# COMPACT_ATOMS: atom_id res chain seq x y z
N MET A 1 22.49 13.14 -20.05
CA MET A 1 21.28 13.75 -20.64
C MET A 1 20.17 12.72 -20.64
N GLN A 2 18.95 13.17 -20.35
CA GLN A 2 17.75 12.47 -19.90
C GLN A 2 17.73 12.22 -18.39
N GLU A 3 16.75 12.68 -17.62
CA GLU A 3 15.80 13.77 -17.73
C GLU A 3 15.39 13.97 -16.27
N GLU A 4 15.84 15.06 -15.64
CA GLU A 4 15.44 15.41 -14.28
C GLU A 4 13.98 15.87 -14.30
N ARG A 5 13.05 14.92 -14.38
CA ARG A 5 11.63 15.22 -14.20
C ARG A 5 11.31 15.26 -12.71
N ARG A 6 11.45 16.48 -12.17
CA ARG A 6 10.75 16.91 -10.96
C ARG A 6 9.25 16.67 -11.13
N THR A 7 8.70 15.80 -10.30
CA THR A 7 7.37 15.99 -9.72
C THR A 7 7.44 15.68 -8.24
N ASP A 8 8.09 16.56 -7.49
CA ASP A 8 7.87 16.68 -6.05
C ASP A 8 6.49 17.34 -5.85
N ARG A 9 5.42 16.54 -6.00
CA ARG A 9 4.26 16.75 -5.16
C ARG A 9 4.55 15.89 -3.95
N VAL A 10 4.93 16.49 -2.83
CA VAL A 10 4.79 15.87 -1.51
C VAL A 10 3.29 15.69 -1.23
N ALA A 11 2.64 14.84 -2.03
CA ALA A 11 1.56 14.03 -1.51
C ALA A 11 2.23 13.32 -0.35
N LYS A 12 1.80 13.66 0.86
CA LYS A 12 2.23 13.08 2.12
C LYS A 12 2.03 11.57 1.97
N VAL A 13 2.99 10.88 1.36
CA VAL A 13 2.99 9.43 1.28
C VAL A 13 3.18 9.07 2.73
N CYS A 14 2.05 8.73 3.35
CA CYS A 14 2.00 8.31 4.73
C CYS A 14 3.05 7.21 4.89
N ASP A 15 3.75 7.15 6.01
CA ASP A 15 4.82 6.17 6.23
C ASP A 15 4.34 4.74 5.88
N PHE A 16 3.06 4.47 6.16
CA PHE A 16 2.33 3.28 5.74
C PHE A 16 2.38 2.98 4.23
N GLY A 17 2.16 3.99 3.37
CA GLY A 17 2.21 3.81 1.92
C GLY A 17 3.61 3.50 1.40
N LYS A 18 4.67 3.97 2.08
CA LYS A 18 6.05 3.59 1.75
C LYS A 18 6.34 2.16 2.18
N GLU A 19 5.89 1.76 3.37
CA GLU A 19 6.06 0.40 3.87
C GLU A 19 5.38 -0.63 2.98
N ILE A 20 4.16 -0.35 2.53
CA ILE A 20 3.45 -1.21 1.58
C ILE A 20 4.29 -1.44 0.32
N LYS A 21 4.77 -0.36 -0.31
CA LYS A 21 5.59 -0.48 -1.52
C LYS A 21 6.89 -1.23 -1.28
N LYS A 22 7.56 -0.98 -0.15
CA LYS A 22 8.80 -1.67 0.22
C LYS A 22 8.56 -3.18 0.35
N ARG A 23 7.47 -3.58 1.03
CA ARG A 23 7.12 -5.00 1.16
C ARG A 23 6.66 -5.64 -0.13
N LEU A 24 5.95 -4.92 -0.98
CA LEU A 24 5.63 -5.44 -2.31
C LEU A 24 6.89 -5.76 -3.12
N VAL A 25 7.91 -4.90 -3.06
CA VAL A 25 9.19 -5.18 -3.71
C VAL A 25 9.93 -6.35 -3.07
N ASP A 26 9.93 -6.45 -1.74
CA ASP A 26 10.55 -7.54 -0.98
C ASP A 26 9.92 -8.91 -1.28
N LEU A 27 8.59 -8.94 -1.46
CA LEU A 27 7.82 -10.13 -1.82
C LEU A 27 7.79 -10.41 -3.33
N ASP A 28 8.42 -9.56 -4.15
CA ASP A 28 8.31 -9.56 -5.62
C ASP A 28 6.85 -9.60 -6.11
N GLN A 29 5.97 -8.86 -5.41
CA GLN A 29 4.54 -8.79 -5.71
C GLN A 29 4.12 -7.44 -6.28
N SER A 30 3.09 -7.49 -7.12
CA SER A 30 2.50 -6.30 -7.73
C SER A 30 1.39 -5.70 -6.85
N GLN A 31 1.09 -4.42 -7.05
CA GLN A 31 -0.05 -3.77 -6.38
C GLN A 31 -1.38 -4.48 -6.65
N GLU A 32 -1.55 -5.04 -7.86
CA GLU A 32 -2.72 -5.85 -8.24
C GLU A 32 -2.85 -7.12 -7.40
N TRP A 33 -1.73 -7.78 -7.08
CA TRP A 33 -1.72 -8.95 -6.20
C TRP A 33 -2.18 -8.59 -4.80
N LEU A 34 -1.66 -7.48 -4.25
CA LEU A 34 -2.10 -6.99 -2.94
C LEU A 34 -3.60 -6.68 -2.95
N ILE A 35 -4.09 -6.11 -4.05
CA ILE A 35 -5.50 -5.79 -4.18
C ILE A 35 -6.37 -7.05 -4.13
N ALA A 36 -5.97 -8.08 -4.88
CA ALA A 36 -6.66 -9.36 -4.90
C ALA A 36 -6.64 -10.06 -3.52
N GLU A 37 -5.50 -10.09 -2.84
CA GLU A 37 -5.38 -10.72 -1.52
C GLU A 37 -6.19 -9.96 -0.46
N VAL A 38 -6.15 -8.63 -0.47
CA VAL A 38 -6.95 -7.80 0.44
C VAL A 38 -8.44 -7.97 0.18
N ALA A 39 -8.85 -7.99 -1.09
CA ALA A 39 -10.24 -8.23 -1.46
C ALA A 39 -10.71 -9.62 -1.02
N LYS A 40 -9.83 -10.63 -1.11
CA LYS A 40 -10.11 -12.01 -0.71
C LYS A 40 -10.19 -12.17 0.82
N ASP A 41 -9.31 -11.52 1.59
CA ASP A 41 -9.31 -11.57 3.06
C ASP A 41 -10.48 -10.76 3.65
N THR A 42 -10.73 -9.55 3.15
CA THR A 42 -11.84 -8.72 3.64
C THR A 42 -13.21 -9.07 3.05
N GLY A 43 -13.25 -9.76 1.91
CA GLY A 43 -14.46 -9.98 1.12
C GLY A 43 -15.06 -8.67 0.55
N LYS A 44 -14.28 -7.58 0.51
CA LYS A 44 -14.74 -6.26 0.07
C LYS A 44 -14.15 -5.89 -1.27
N TYR A 45 -14.88 -5.05 -1.99
CA TYR A 45 -14.42 -4.47 -3.25
C TYR A 45 -13.23 -3.54 -2.99
N PHE A 46 -12.10 -3.85 -3.60
CA PHE A 46 -10.85 -3.11 -3.45
C PHE A 46 -10.18 -3.03 -4.82
N ASP A 47 -9.70 -1.83 -5.19
CA ASP A 47 -9.10 -1.55 -6.50
C ASP A 47 -7.85 -0.68 -6.35
N SER A 48 -7.13 -0.50 -7.45
CA SER A 48 -5.93 0.35 -7.55
C SER A 48 -6.20 1.80 -7.14
N GLY A 49 -7.35 2.36 -7.51
CA GLY A 49 -7.76 3.69 -7.07
C GLY A 49 -8.00 3.79 -5.56
N TYR A 50 -8.54 2.73 -4.95
CA TYR A 50 -8.76 2.66 -3.51
C TYR A 50 -7.43 2.50 -2.77
N LEU A 51 -6.55 1.60 -3.24
CA LEU A 51 -5.19 1.45 -2.73
C LEU A 51 -4.44 2.79 -2.77
N HIS A 52 -4.54 3.54 -3.87
CA HIS A 52 -3.86 4.82 -3.99
C HIS A 52 -4.33 5.85 -2.95
N ARG A 53 -5.62 5.85 -2.60
CA ARG A 53 -6.15 6.66 -1.49
C ARG A 53 -5.60 6.21 -0.14
N ILE A 54 -5.45 4.91 0.09
CA ILE A 54 -4.81 4.37 1.31
C ILE A 54 -3.33 4.76 1.39
N LEU A 55 -2.58 4.62 0.29
CA LEU A 55 -1.16 4.95 0.23
C LEU A 55 -0.90 6.44 0.54
N ARG A 56 -1.86 7.31 0.22
CA ARG A 56 -1.82 8.75 0.52
C ARG A 56 -2.40 9.11 1.89
N GLY A 57 -3.00 8.16 2.60
CA GLY A 57 -3.72 8.40 3.86
C GLY A 57 -5.04 9.17 3.69
N GLU A 58 -5.60 9.24 2.48
CA GLU A 58 -6.91 9.87 2.23
C GLU A 58 -8.06 9.01 2.78
N ILE A 59 -7.91 7.68 2.72
CA ILE A 59 -8.87 6.72 3.27
C ILE A 59 -8.09 5.67 4.05
N ALA A 60 -8.53 5.37 5.26
CA ALA A 60 -7.97 4.28 6.07
C ALA A 60 -9.13 3.51 6.69
N THR A 61 -9.67 2.55 5.94
CA THR A 61 -10.67 1.65 6.49
C THR A 61 -9.96 0.65 7.41
N PRO A 62 -10.24 0.63 8.73
CA PRO A 62 -9.48 -0.18 9.68
C PRO A 62 -9.46 -1.66 9.32
N GLY A 63 -10.56 -2.20 8.76
CA GLY A 63 -10.59 -3.59 8.27
C GLY A 63 -9.64 -3.85 7.09
N ILE A 64 -9.58 -2.94 6.11
CA ILE A 64 -8.68 -3.08 4.95
C ILE A 64 -7.23 -2.88 5.37
N VAL A 65 -6.96 -1.89 6.22
CA VAL A 65 -5.61 -1.63 6.75
C VAL A 65 -5.10 -2.83 7.56
N ALA A 66 -5.95 -3.42 8.40
CA ALA A 66 -5.61 -4.63 9.14
C ALA A 66 -5.30 -5.81 8.19
N SER A 67 -6.10 -6.00 7.14
CA SER A 67 -5.84 -7.05 6.14
C SER A 67 -4.55 -6.80 5.36
N ILE A 68 -4.28 -5.55 4.92
CA ILE A 68 -3.02 -5.20 4.25
C ILE A 68 -1.83 -5.49 5.17
N CYS A 69 -1.91 -5.07 6.43
CA CYS A 69 -0.87 -5.31 7.43
C CYS A 69 -0.62 -6.81 7.64
N LYS A 70 -1.70 -7.60 7.72
CA LYS A 70 -1.66 -9.06 7.83
C LYS A 70 -1.06 -9.73 6.60
N ILE A 71 -1.44 -9.34 5.39
CA ILE A 71 -0.98 -9.92 4.12
C ILE A 71 0.49 -9.59 3.86
N LEU A 72 0.90 -8.35 4.15
CA LEU A 72 2.28 -7.91 3.98
C LEU A 72 3.17 -8.31 5.17
N GLU A 73 2.59 -9.02 6.15
CA GLU A 73 3.24 -9.38 7.41
C GLU A 73 4.04 -8.20 7.98
N LEU A 74 3.43 -7.01 7.93
CA LEU A 74 3.93 -5.80 8.56
C LEU A 74 3.72 -5.95 10.07
N SER A 75 4.38 -6.95 10.67
CA SER A 75 4.56 -6.97 12.10
C SER A 75 5.31 -5.71 12.46
N ASP A 76 4.82 -4.99 13.46
CA ASP A 76 5.54 -3.95 14.19
C ASP A 76 6.73 -4.62 14.92
N ASP A 77 7.65 -5.22 14.16
CA ASP A 77 8.89 -5.79 14.66
C ASP A 77 9.94 -4.66 14.63
N ARG A 78 9.65 -3.59 15.37
CA ARG A 78 10.71 -2.81 16.00
C ARG A 78 10.88 -3.37 17.40
N LYS A 79 11.65 -4.45 17.50
CA LYS A 79 12.28 -4.84 18.75
C LYS A 79 13.57 -4.06 18.96
#